data_AF-A0AAE0LB73-F1
#
_entry.id   AF-A0AAE0LB73-F1
#
_cell.length_a   1.000
_cell.length_b   1.000
_cell.length_c   1.000
_cell.angle_alpha   90.00
_cell.angle_beta   90.00
_cell.angle_gamma   90.00
#
_symmetry.space_group_name_H-M   'P 1'
#
loop_
_entity.id
_entity.type
_entity.pdbx_description
1 polymer ?
#
loop_
_entity_poly.entity_id
_entity_poly.type
_entity_poly.pdbx_seq_one_letter_code
_entity_poly.pdbx_strand_id
1 'polypeptide(L)'
;MNELKAQARIAKPPARCQIECQISGAAKMATTQGELLVLILSNGMPFGDLSAIIDGLKTSSKSIGSHKRRELYWQAYTDLSSKVAGMDGAANCFLMYRLGSDGEGEVELAELTKRQRGLVGGGCEVLGHKIKPADDPTSKNWCLAFCEDEAPRALEDLMAGEPCIYLTAEGVYVATRYKRALCKGLSGPLKTLKDVEKVVSELAPEKPLKSVSFLANDPPARNSYNVFLAGPSNLGPDLPPMIGHVATTSTSEIYDYFCHRRNSYLIAEAGKLIAQLQTDVAKNQTPIISAGSTKEATIAYKNALMKRVYVHESMKKFVDRVRSDGQVEIFVIAGDVTDSDFGRFGSLVFELFYRVDLTTLG
;
A
#
# COMPACT_ATOMS: atom_id res chain seq x y z
N MET A 1 39.61 -44.15 22.87
CA MET A 1 39.35 -44.69 21.52
C MET A 1 37.90 -45.18 21.51
N ASN A 2 36.97 -44.32 21.11
CA ASN A 2 35.63 -44.65 20.62
C ASN A 2 34.95 -43.34 20.18
N GLU A 3 34.84 -43.23 18.86
CA GLU A 3 34.24 -42.12 18.12
C GLU A 3 32.72 -42.08 18.34
N LEU A 4 32.22 -40.96 18.87
CA LEU A 4 30.79 -40.65 18.86
C LEU A 4 30.50 -39.79 17.63
N LYS A 5 30.07 -40.46 16.54
CA LYS A 5 29.47 -39.82 15.36
C LYS A 5 28.09 -39.27 15.73
N ALA A 6 28.02 -37.98 16.06
CA ALA A 6 26.76 -37.25 16.09
C ALA A 6 26.38 -36.86 14.66
N GLN A 7 25.43 -37.58 14.07
CA GLN A 7 24.77 -37.18 12.83
C GLN A 7 23.90 -35.94 13.10
N ALA A 8 24.39 -34.77 12.72
CA ALA A 8 23.56 -33.59 12.56
C ALA A 8 22.63 -33.80 11.36
N ARG A 9 21.37 -34.17 11.62
CA ARG A 9 20.30 -34.03 10.64
C ARG A 9 20.06 -32.54 10.43
N ILE A 10 20.66 -31.99 9.38
CA ILE A 10 20.30 -30.67 8.85
C ILE A 10 18.85 -30.76 8.40
N ALA A 11 17.94 -30.20 9.20
CA ALA A 11 16.56 -30.01 8.82
C ALA A 11 16.53 -29.11 7.57
N LYS A 12 16.08 -29.67 6.45
CA LYS A 12 15.82 -28.94 5.22
C LYS A 12 14.79 -27.84 5.54
N PRO A 13 15.05 -26.55 5.26
CA PRO A 13 14.07 -25.51 5.49
C PRO A 13 12.81 -25.76 4.65
N PRO A 14 11.60 -25.48 5.18
CA PRO A 14 10.36 -25.70 4.44
C PRO A 14 10.35 -24.83 3.18
N ALA A 15 9.84 -25.40 2.09
CA ALA A 15 9.73 -24.78 0.77
C ALA A 15 8.81 -23.53 0.80
N ARG A 16 9.36 -22.39 1.20
CA ARG A 16 8.85 -21.04 0.90
C ARG A 16 9.68 -20.50 -0.28
N CYS A 17 9.45 -21.02 -1.49
CA CYS A 17 10.06 -20.42 -2.68
C CYS A 17 9.43 -20.96 -3.96
N GLN A 18 8.12 -20.73 -4.17
CA GLN A 18 7.51 -20.88 -5.51
C GLN A 18 6.35 -19.89 -5.78
N ILE A 19 5.87 -19.13 -4.79
CA ILE A 19 4.76 -18.17 -4.99
C ILE A 19 5.27 -16.75 -5.36
N GLU A 20 6.51 -16.43 -5.04
CA GLU A 20 7.11 -15.10 -5.34
C GLU A 20 7.46 -14.90 -6.83
N CYS A 21 7.47 -15.97 -7.62
CA CYS A 21 7.91 -15.90 -9.03
C CYS A 21 6.83 -15.33 -9.98
N GLN A 22 5.55 -15.29 -9.57
CA GLN A 22 4.46 -14.75 -10.40
C GLN A 22 4.15 -13.27 -10.17
N ILE A 23 4.74 -12.62 -9.16
CA ILE A 23 4.51 -11.20 -8.84
C ILE A 23 5.60 -10.30 -9.42
N SER A 24 6.70 -10.87 -9.92
CA SER A 24 7.87 -10.12 -10.44
C SER A 24 7.61 -9.30 -11.71
N GLY A 25 6.45 -9.46 -12.37
CA GLY A 25 6.04 -8.63 -13.50
C GLY A 25 5.50 -7.24 -13.13
N ALA A 26 5.10 -7.02 -11.87
CA ALA A 26 4.43 -5.78 -11.46
C ALA A 26 5.38 -4.64 -11.05
N ALA A 27 6.70 -4.90 -10.93
CA ALA A 27 7.65 -3.99 -10.27
C ALA A 27 8.59 -3.22 -11.21
N LYS A 28 8.26 -3.05 -12.50
CA LYS A 28 8.96 -2.07 -13.36
C LYS A 28 8.18 -0.76 -13.35
N MET A 29 8.45 0.11 -12.37
CA MET A 29 7.82 1.43 -12.28
C MET A 29 8.83 2.55 -12.54
N ALA A 30 8.94 3.00 -13.79
CA ALA A 30 9.48 4.31 -14.13
C ALA A 30 8.46 5.01 -15.03
N THR A 31 7.65 5.90 -14.44
CA THR A 31 6.74 6.77 -15.19
C THR A 31 7.55 7.82 -15.94
N THR A 32 7.92 7.49 -17.18
CA THR A 32 8.34 8.46 -18.19
C THR A 32 7.14 8.80 -19.07
N GLN A 33 7.00 10.08 -19.43
CA GLN A 33 5.97 10.58 -20.33
C GLN A 33 5.85 9.68 -21.58
N GLY A 34 4.70 8.99 -21.72
CA GLY A 34 4.45 8.11 -22.87
C GLY A 34 3.58 6.90 -22.56
N GLU A 35 3.56 6.42 -21.32
CA GLU A 35 2.89 5.16 -20.96
C GLU A 35 1.41 5.40 -20.60
N LEU A 36 0.51 4.63 -21.22
CA LEU A 36 -0.89 4.51 -20.82
C LEU A 36 -1.04 3.25 -19.98
N LEU A 37 -1.58 3.40 -18.77
CA LEU A 37 -1.93 2.29 -17.89
C LEU A 37 -3.45 2.28 -17.68
N VAL A 38 -4.07 1.13 -17.92
CA VAL A 38 -5.47 0.87 -17.58
C VAL A 38 -5.51 -0.35 -16.67
N LEU A 39 -6.25 -0.26 -15.57
CA LEU A 39 -6.45 -1.35 -14.62
C LEU A 39 -7.95 -1.57 -14.44
N ILE A 40 -8.39 -2.82 -14.53
CA ILE A 40 -9.76 -3.23 -14.29
C ILE A 40 -9.76 -4.31 -13.22
N LEU A 41 -10.54 -4.11 -12.16
CA LEU A 41 -10.82 -5.12 -11.15
C LEU A 41 -12.23 -5.64 -11.35
N SER A 42 -12.38 -6.94 -11.63
CA SER A 42 -13.69 -7.59 -11.80
C SER A 42 -14.01 -8.52 -10.63
N ASN A 43 -15.25 -8.43 -10.15
CA ASN A 43 -15.81 -9.29 -9.10
C ASN A 43 -16.95 -10.13 -9.67
N GLY A 44 -16.64 -11.36 -10.08
CA GLY A 44 -17.64 -12.39 -10.42
C GLY A 44 -18.47 -12.15 -11.69
N MET A 45 -18.18 -11.11 -12.46
CA MET A 45 -18.90 -10.79 -13.69
C MET A 45 -18.64 -11.85 -14.77
N PRO A 46 -19.65 -12.32 -15.52
CA PRO A 46 -19.41 -13.17 -16.68
C PRO A 46 -18.44 -12.52 -17.67
N PHE A 47 -17.51 -13.28 -18.25
CA PHE A 47 -16.51 -12.72 -19.17
C PHE A 47 -17.12 -12.05 -20.41
N GLY A 48 -18.26 -12.55 -20.91
CA GLY A 48 -19.01 -11.90 -21.99
C GLY A 48 -19.50 -10.50 -21.60
N ASP A 49 -20.12 -10.37 -20.42
CA ASP A 49 -20.59 -9.08 -19.90
C ASP A 49 -19.42 -8.12 -19.62
N LEU A 50 -18.33 -8.64 -19.07
CA LEU A 50 -17.12 -7.87 -18.83
C LEU A 50 -16.53 -7.34 -20.13
N SER A 51 -16.47 -8.17 -21.18
CA SER A 51 -16.03 -7.77 -22.51
C SER A 51 -16.86 -6.62 -23.07
N ALA A 52 -18.20 -6.74 -22.99
CA ALA A 52 -19.12 -5.71 -23.46
C ALA A 52 -18.97 -4.39 -22.69
N ILE A 53 -18.79 -4.45 -21.37
CA ILE A 53 -18.55 -3.27 -20.53
C ILE A 53 -17.23 -2.59 -20.91
N ILE A 54 -16.16 -3.36 -21.08
CA ILE A 54 -14.84 -2.84 -21.48
C ILE A 54 -14.95 -2.11 -22.82
N ASP A 55 -15.62 -2.70 -23.81
CA ASP A 55 -15.85 -2.04 -25.09
C ASP A 55 -16.67 -0.74 -24.95
N GLY A 56 -17.68 -0.77 -24.06
CA GLY A 56 -18.48 0.39 -23.69
C GLY A 56 -17.68 1.57 -23.10
N LEU A 57 -16.55 1.31 -22.41
CA LEU A 57 -15.68 2.35 -21.85
C LEU A 57 -15.10 3.29 -22.92
N LYS A 58 -15.03 2.85 -24.19
CA LYS A 58 -14.66 3.72 -25.32
C LYS A 58 -15.56 4.95 -25.43
N THR A 59 -16.83 4.83 -25.06
CA THR A 59 -17.76 5.97 -25.09
C THR A 59 -17.39 7.01 -24.02
N SER A 60 -17.01 6.56 -22.82
CA SER A 60 -16.55 7.44 -21.74
C SER A 60 -15.24 8.16 -22.09
N SER A 61 -14.37 7.55 -22.90
CA SER A 61 -13.13 8.19 -23.36
C SER A 61 -13.32 9.34 -24.36
N LYS A 62 -14.54 9.57 -24.87
CA LYS A 62 -14.83 10.68 -25.79
C LYS A 62 -14.68 12.06 -25.16
N SER A 63 -14.72 12.16 -23.83
CA SER A 63 -14.46 13.41 -23.08
C SER A 63 -12.96 13.62 -22.81
N ILE A 64 -12.10 12.65 -23.13
CA ILE A 64 -10.67 12.73 -22.86
C ILE A 64 -9.99 13.58 -23.94
N GLY A 65 -9.27 14.60 -23.45
CA GLY A 65 -8.59 15.69 -24.16
C GLY A 65 -8.35 15.51 -25.65
N SER A 66 -7.14 15.09 -26.02
CA SER A 66 -6.69 15.07 -27.42
C SER A 66 -7.13 13.80 -28.17
N HIS A 67 -7.33 13.93 -29.49
CA HIS A 67 -7.65 12.82 -30.38
C HIS A 67 -6.64 11.67 -30.26
N LYS A 68 -5.34 11.99 -30.26
CA LYS A 68 -4.26 11.02 -30.13
C LYS A 68 -4.32 10.24 -28.82
N ARG A 69 -4.67 10.89 -27.70
CA ARG A 69 -4.80 10.18 -26.40
C ARG A 69 -6.01 9.25 -26.42
N ARG A 70 -7.12 9.68 -27.03
CA ARG A 70 -8.33 8.86 -27.17
C ARG A 70 -8.09 7.59 -27.98
N GLU A 71 -7.31 7.67 -29.06
CA GLU A 71 -6.92 6.49 -29.84
C GLU A 71 -6.18 5.45 -28.99
N LEU A 72 -5.28 5.88 -28.10
CA LEU A 72 -4.57 4.97 -27.19
C LEU A 72 -5.53 4.27 -26.22
N TYR A 73 -6.54 4.97 -25.70
CA TYR A 73 -7.58 4.36 -24.87
C TYR A 73 -8.44 3.37 -25.65
N TRP A 74 -8.81 3.71 -26.88
CA TRP A 74 -9.57 2.81 -27.73
C TRP A 74 -8.79 1.54 -28.05
N GLN A 75 -7.50 1.66 -28.32
CA GLN A 75 -6.61 0.51 -28.48
C GLN A 75 -6.61 -0.34 -27.20
N ALA A 76 -6.34 0.27 -26.05
CA ALA A 76 -6.32 -0.42 -24.76
C ALA A 76 -7.61 -1.18 -24.46
N TYR A 77 -8.77 -0.55 -24.64
CA TYR A 77 -10.06 -1.21 -24.42
C TYR A 77 -10.36 -2.30 -25.44
N THR A 78 -9.92 -2.14 -26.70
CA THR A 78 -10.07 -3.19 -27.72
C THR A 78 -9.26 -4.42 -27.37
N ASP A 79 -8.01 -4.25 -26.95
CA ASP A 79 -7.12 -5.35 -26.59
C ASP A 79 -7.60 -6.06 -25.31
N LEU A 80 -8.03 -5.28 -24.31
CA LEU A 80 -8.61 -5.81 -23.07
C LEU A 80 -9.90 -6.60 -23.34
N SER A 81 -10.84 -6.05 -24.11
CA SER A 81 -12.09 -6.73 -24.47
C SER A 81 -11.81 -8.00 -25.27
N SER A 82 -10.89 -7.95 -26.24
CA SER A 82 -10.50 -9.12 -27.04
C SER A 82 -9.90 -10.23 -26.19
N LYS A 83 -9.11 -9.88 -25.16
CA LYS A 83 -8.52 -10.87 -24.24
C LYS A 83 -9.58 -11.68 -23.49
N VAL A 84 -10.71 -11.06 -23.13
CA VAL A 84 -11.76 -11.70 -22.33
C VAL A 84 -12.93 -12.27 -23.15
N ALA A 85 -13.11 -11.83 -24.40
CA ALA A 85 -14.28 -12.18 -25.22
C ALA A 85 -14.49 -13.69 -25.47
N GLY A 86 -13.42 -14.49 -25.42
CA GLY A 86 -13.47 -15.95 -25.63
C GLY A 86 -13.34 -16.79 -24.36
N MET A 87 -13.39 -16.16 -23.18
CA MET A 87 -13.25 -16.87 -21.91
C MET A 87 -14.61 -17.25 -21.32
N ASP A 88 -14.68 -18.41 -20.67
CA ASP A 88 -15.89 -18.89 -20.03
C ASP A 88 -15.86 -18.67 -18.51
N GLY A 89 -17.04 -18.48 -17.93
CA GLY A 89 -17.24 -18.38 -16.48
C GLY A 89 -17.16 -16.96 -15.92
N ALA A 90 -16.94 -16.88 -14.61
CA ALA A 90 -17.00 -15.65 -13.83
C ALA A 90 -15.61 -15.02 -13.66
N ALA A 91 -15.43 -13.83 -14.22
CA ALA A 91 -14.23 -13.01 -14.13
C ALA A 91 -14.03 -12.47 -12.71
N ASN A 92 -13.18 -13.17 -11.97
CA ASN A 92 -12.61 -12.70 -10.71
C ASN A 92 -11.14 -12.42 -10.93
N CYS A 93 -10.81 -11.27 -11.51
CA CYS A 93 -9.45 -10.99 -11.97
C CYS A 93 -9.14 -9.50 -11.92
N PHE A 94 -7.84 -9.23 -11.96
CA PHE A 94 -7.29 -7.98 -12.48
C PHE A 94 -7.03 -8.13 -13.98
N LEU A 95 -7.41 -7.12 -14.74
CA LEU A 95 -7.11 -6.94 -16.15
C LEU A 95 -6.35 -5.65 -16.31
N MET A 96 -5.21 -5.70 -16.98
CA MET A 96 -4.31 -4.55 -17.06
C MET A 96 -3.78 -4.41 -18.47
N TYR A 97 -3.81 -3.19 -18.96
CA TYR A 97 -3.16 -2.81 -20.22
C TYR A 97 -2.01 -1.87 -19.92
N ARG A 98 -0.83 -2.18 -20.45
CA ARG A 98 0.35 -1.32 -20.37
C ARG A 98 0.81 -0.96 -21.77
N LEU A 99 0.92 0.32 -22.08
CA LEU A 99 1.61 0.77 -23.28
C LEU A 99 3.11 0.91 -22.97
N GLY A 100 3.93 0.08 -23.62
CA GLY A 100 5.38 0.15 -23.52
C GLY A 100 5.97 1.39 -24.20
N SER A 101 7.23 1.67 -23.89
CA SER A 101 8.00 2.77 -24.50
C SER A 101 8.24 2.62 -26.01
N ASP A 102 8.12 1.39 -26.51
CA ASP A 102 8.18 1.02 -27.94
C ASP A 102 6.86 1.27 -28.68
N GLY A 103 5.78 1.61 -27.96
CA GLY A 103 4.46 1.85 -28.53
C GLY A 103 3.62 0.58 -28.69
N GLU A 104 4.10 -0.58 -28.23
CA GLU A 104 3.33 -1.82 -28.20
C GLU A 104 2.57 -1.97 -26.88
N GLY A 105 1.30 -2.39 -26.98
CA GLY A 105 0.42 -2.60 -25.83
C GLY A 105 0.49 -4.04 -25.33
N GLU A 106 0.67 -4.24 -24.03
CA GLU A 106 0.61 -5.55 -23.39
C GLU A 106 -0.63 -5.66 -22.52
N VAL A 107 -1.37 -6.77 -22.66
CA VAL A 107 -2.52 -7.12 -21.81
C VAL A 107 -2.16 -8.25 -20.86
N GLU A 108 -2.29 -7.98 -19.56
CA GLU A 108 -2.13 -8.94 -18.48
C GLU A 108 -3.50 -9.24 -17.85
N LEU A 109 -3.80 -10.53 -17.65
CA LEU A 109 -4.93 -11.00 -16.85
C LEU A 109 -4.39 -11.81 -15.69
N ALA A 110 -4.66 -11.34 -14.47
CA ALA A 110 -4.26 -12.00 -13.24
C ALA A 110 -5.50 -12.40 -12.43
N GLU A 111 -5.72 -13.70 -12.25
CA GLU A 111 -6.84 -14.18 -11.44
C GLU A 111 -6.69 -13.79 -9.97
N LEU A 112 -7.83 -13.44 -9.35
CA LEU A 112 -7.89 -13.20 -7.93
C LEU A 112 -7.69 -14.52 -7.17
N THR A 113 -6.74 -14.52 -6.25
CA THR A 113 -6.56 -15.60 -5.28
C THR A 113 -7.85 -15.82 -4.48
N LYS A 114 -8.00 -17.00 -3.87
CA LYS A 114 -9.14 -17.33 -2.99
C LYS A 114 -9.38 -16.25 -1.92
N ARG A 115 -8.30 -15.70 -1.36
CA ARG A 115 -8.34 -14.62 -0.37
C ARG A 115 -8.91 -13.34 -0.96
N GLN A 116 -8.33 -12.87 -2.06
CA GLN A 116 -8.77 -11.65 -2.73
C GLN A 116 -10.24 -11.74 -3.14
N ARG A 117 -10.67 -12.89 -3.68
CA ARG A 117 -12.10 -13.15 -3.96
C ARG A 117 -12.98 -13.04 -2.72
N GLY A 118 -12.56 -13.61 -1.60
CA GLY A 118 -13.31 -13.50 -0.34
C GLY A 118 -13.43 -12.06 0.17
N LEU A 119 -12.38 -11.25 0.00
CA LEU A 119 -12.39 -9.84 0.39
C LEU A 119 -13.28 -9.01 -0.55
N VAL A 120 -13.07 -9.11 -1.86
CA VAL A 120 -13.81 -8.35 -2.88
C VAL A 120 -15.29 -8.76 -2.94
N GLY A 121 -15.59 -10.05 -2.74
CA GLY A 121 -16.93 -10.62 -2.80
C GLY A 121 -17.80 -10.44 -1.55
N GLY A 122 -17.34 -9.71 -0.54
CA GLY A 122 -18.14 -9.40 0.66
C GLY A 122 -17.37 -9.25 1.97
N GLY A 123 -16.07 -9.54 2.00
CA GLY A 123 -15.23 -9.34 3.18
C GLY A 123 -14.91 -7.87 3.47
N CYS A 124 -14.81 -7.05 2.43
CA CYS A 124 -14.66 -5.60 2.50
C CYS A 124 -15.43 -4.90 1.37
N GLU A 125 -15.79 -3.66 1.59
CA GLU A 125 -16.23 -2.76 0.54
C GLU A 125 -15.02 -2.28 -0.26
N VAL A 126 -15.00 -2.58 -1.55
CA VAL A 126 -14.09 -1.93 -2.49
C VAL A 126 -14.74 -0.62 -2.95
N LEU A 127 -14.02 0.50 -2.77
CA LEU A 127 -14.48 1.86 -3.05
C LEU A 127 -14.18 2.24 -4.51
N GLY A 128 -15.04 3.04 -5.11
CA GLY A 128 -14.93 3.47 -6.51
C GLY A 128 -16.24 3.32 -7.30
N HIS A 129 -16.24 3.77 -8.56
CA HIS A 129 -17.40 3.72 -9.43
C HIS A 129 -17.62 2.31 -10.02
N LYS A 130 -18.47 1.51 -9.35
CA LYS A 130 -18.81 0.15 -9.76
C LYS A 130 -19.70 0.15 -11.00
N ILE A 131 -19.20 -0.46 -12.08
CA ILE A 131 -19.96 -0.72 -13.30
C ILE A 131 -20.55 -2.12 -13.20
N LYS A 132 -21.86 -2.23 -13.35
CA LYS A 132 -22.62 -3.48 -13.25
C LYS A 132 -23.07 -3.96 -14.63
N PRO A 133 -23.43 -5.25 -14.78
CA PRO A 133 -24.05 -5.73 -16.01
C PRO A 133 -25.31 -4.91 -16.32
N ALA A 134 -25.49 -4.50 -17.58
CA ALA A 134 -26.63 -3.68 -18.01
C ALA A 134 -27.97 -4.39 -17.76
N ASP A 135 -27.98 -5.71 -17.95
CA ASP A 135 -29.18 -6.54 -17.82
C ASP A 135 -29.54 -6.86 -16.36
N ASP A 136 -28.62 -6.64 -15.41
CA ASP A 136 -28.88 -6.78 -13.97
C ASP A 136 -28.16 -5.68 -13.13
N PRO A 137 -28.78 -4.49 -13.01
CA PRO A 137 -28.28 -3.41 -12.16
C PRO A 137 -28.29 -3.73 -10.65
N THR A 138 -29.01 -4.77 -10.24
CA THR A 138 -29.06 -5.22 -8.84
C THR A 138 -27.96 -6.21 -8.51
N SER A 139 -27.22 -6.68 -9.52
CA SER A 139 -26.16 -7.66 -9.36
C SER A 139 -25.15 -7.26 -8.28
N LYS A 140 -24.66 -8.28 -7.57
CA LYS A 140 -23.49 -8.19 -6.70
C LYS A 140 -22.18 -8.25 -7.48
N ASN A 141 -22.26 -8.57 -8.78
CA ASN A 141 -21.14 -8.57 -9.68
C ASN A 141 -20.91 -7.15 -10.20
N TRP A 142 -19.65 -6.77 -10.33
CA TRP A 142 -19.26 -5.44 -10.77
C TRP A 142 -17.82 -5.47 -11.28
N CYS A 143 -17.46 -4.46 -12.07
CA CYS A 143 -16.07 -4.12 -12.29
C CYS A 143 -15.79 -2.65 -11.92
N LEU A 144 -14.53 -2.35 -11.64
CA LEU A 144 -13.98 -1.02 -11.46
C LEU A 144 -12.93 -0.81 -12.53
N ALA A 145 -12.92 0.36 -13.17
CA ALA A 145 -11.91 0.74 -14.14
C ALA A 145 -11.15 1.96 -13.63
N PHE A 146 -9.83 1.85 -13.61
CA PHE A 146 -8.89 2.90 -13.26
C PHE A 146 -7.99 3.18 -14.47
N CYS A 147 -7.59 4.42 -14.66
CA CYS A 147 -6.71 4.80 -15.77
C CYS A 147 -5.68 5.84 -15.35
N GLU A 148 -4.65 6.03 -16.18
CA GLU A 148 -3.62 7.06 -15.99
C GLU A 148 -2.95 6.91 -14.62
N ASP A 149 -2.68 8.01 -13.94
CA ASP A 149 -2.09 8.06 -12.60
C ASP A 149 -2.95 7.37 -11.53
N GLU A 150 -4.25 7.14 -11.78
CA GLU A 150 -5.11 6.43 -10.84
C GLU A 150 -4.86 4.91 -10.87
N ALA A 151 -4.63 4.33 -12.06
CA ALA A 151 -4.39 2.90 -12.19
C ALA A 151 -3.21 2.36 -11.34
N PRO A 152 -2.00 2.95 -11.37
CA PRO A 152 -0.89 2.47 -10.56
C PRO A 152 -1.12 2.74 -9.08
N ARG A 153 -1.76 3.85 -8.71
CA ARG A 153 -2.11 4.16 -7.31
C ARG A 153 -3.13 3.18 -6.74
N ALA A 154 -4.14 2.84 -7.53
CA ALA A 154 -5.15 1.86 -7.16
C ALA A 154 -4.52 0.47 -7.01
N LEU A 155 -3.64 0.07 -7.93
CA LEU A 155 -2.93 -1.20 -7.83
C LEU A 155 -2.06 -1.26 -6.57
N GLU A 156 -1.25 -0.22 -6.32
CA GLU A 156 -0.38 -0.15 -5.14
C GLU A 156 -1.19 -0.20 -3.84
N ASP A 157 -2.28 0.55 -3.72
CA ASP A 157 -3.13 0.55 -2.53
C ASP A 157 -3.88 -0.77 -2.31
N LEU A 158 -4.44 -1.36 -3.38
CA LEU A 158 -5.14 -2.65 -3.31
C LEU A 158 -4.21 -3.76 -2.84
N MET A 159 -2.95 -3.74 -3.29
CA MET A 159 -1.98 -4.79 -2.96
C MET A 159 -1.25 -4.53 -1.64
N ALA A 160 -0.78 -3.30 -1.42
CA ALA A 160 0.18 -2.96 -0.36
C ALA A 160 -0.21 -1.71 0.45
N GLY A 161 -1.40 -1.14 0.22
CA GLY A 161 -1.89 0.00 0.97
C GLY A 161 -1.93 -0.28 2.47
N GLU A 162 -1.33 0.63 3.24
CA GLU A 162 -1.29 0.52 4.69
C GLU A 162 -2.67 0.82 5.28
N PRO A 163 -3.23 -0.06 6.13
CA PRO A 163 -4.54 0.15 6.72
C PRO A 163 -4.52 1.19 7.83
N CYS A 164 -5.48 2.11 7.76
CA CYS A 164 -5.88 2.95 8.88
C CYS A 164 -7.06 2.34 9.63
N ILE A 165 -7.25 2.77 10.88
CA ILE A 165 -8.33 2.40 11.78
C ILE A 165 -9.03 3.70 12.17
N TYR A 166 -10.27 3.89 11.74
CA TYR A 166 -10.99 5.09 12.11
C TYR A 166 -12.34 4.78 12.76
N LEU A 167 -12.70 5.63 13.70
CA LEU A 167 -13.92 5.50 14.50
C LEU A 167 -14.90 6.59 14.05
N THR A 168 -16.13 6.19 13.77
CA THR A 168 -17.24 7.09 13.42
C THR A 168 -18.38 6.91 14.42
N ALA A 169 -19.50 7.61 14.22
CA ALA A 169 -20.72 7.34 14.98
C ALA A 169 -21.33 5.96 14.69
N GLU A 170 -21.05 5.38 13.50
CA GLU A 170 -21.64 4.11 13.06
C GLU A 170 -20.79 2.91 13.47
N GLY A 171 -19.48 3.09 13.60
CA GLY A 171 -18.59 1.96 13.78
C GLY A 171 -17.10 2.25 13.76
N VAL A 172 -16.35 1.18 14.02
CA VAL A 172 -14.90 1.09 13.84
C VAL A 172 -14.62 0.43 12.49
N TYR A 173 -13.88 1.14 11.65
CA TYR A 173 -13.53 0.71 10.31
C TYR A 173 -12.02 0.49 10.19
N VAL A 174 -11.65 -0.51 9.41
CA VAL A 174 -10.30 -0.65 8.86
C VAL A 174 -10.36 -0.30 7.39
N ALA A 175 -9.48 0.59 6.92
CA ALA A 175 -9.53 1.04 5.54
C ALA A 175 -8.17 1.37 4.93
N THR A 176 -8.07 1.16 3.62
CA THR A 176 -7.07 1.78 2.74
C THR A 176 -7.77 2.84 1.86
N ARG A 177 -7.11 3.39 0.83
CA ARG A 177 -7.77 4.33 -0.09
C ARG A 177 -8.94 3.67 -0.83
N TYR A 178 -8.80 2.41 -1.21
CA TYR A 178 -9.79 1.69 -2.04
C TYR A 178 -10.50 0.53 -1.33
N LYS A 179 -10.18 0.23 -0.06
CA LYS A 179 -10.80 -0.87 0.69
C LYS A 179 -11.31 -0.37 2.03
N ARG A 180 -12.48 -0.82 2.46
CA ARG A 180 -13.07 -0.50 3.77
C ARG A 180 -13.80 -1.69 4.37
N ALA A 181 -13.57 -1.97 5.65
CA ALA A 181 -14.26 -3.03 6.37
C ALA A 181 -14.78 -2.54 7.72
N LEU A 182 -16.10 -2.71 7.95
CA LEU A 182 -16.71 -2.52 9.26
C LEU A 182 -16.28 -3.67 10.18
N CYS A 183 -15.55 -3.33 11.24
CA CYS A 183 -15.05 -4.28 12.23
C CYS A 183 -15.97 -4.37 13.45
N LYS A 184 -16.55 -3.24 13.87
CA LYS A 184 -17.45 -3.17 15.03
C LYS A 184 -18.48 -2.07 14.81
N GLY A 185 -19.77 -2.40 14.97
CA GLY A 185 -20.84 -1.40 15.00
C GLY A 185 -20.86 -0.65 16.33
N LEU A 186 -21.15 0.64 16.28
CA LEU A 186 -21.38 1.49 17.45
C LEU A 186 -22.85 1.94 17.46
N SER A 187 -23.40 2.16 18.65
CA SER A 187 -24.80 2.54 18.84
C SER A 187 -25.03 4.06 18.78
N GLY A 188 -24.03 4.83 18.38
CA GLY A 188 -24.10 6.28 18.28
C GLY A 188 -22.73 6.96 18.39
N PRO A 189 -22.70 8.31 18.28
CA PRO A 189 -21.46 9.09 18.35
C PRO A 189 -20.81 8.96 19.72
N LEU A 190 -19.47 8.88 19.72
CA LEU A 190 -18.65 8.92 20.94
C LEU A 190 -18.73 10.32 21.54
N LYS A 191 -19.18 10.43 22.81
CA LYS A 191 -19.49 11.71 23.45
C LYS A 191 -18.42 12.19 24.41
N THR A 192 -17.58 11.29 24.91
CA THR A 192 -16.53 11.61 25.89
C THR A 192 -15.21 10.97 25.49
N LEU A 193 -14.09 11.54 25.94
CA LEU A 193 -12.76 10.94 25.77
C LEU A 193 -12.70 9.51 26.32
N LYS A 194 -13.35 9.27 27.47
CA LYS A 194 -13.42 7.94 28.09
C LYS A 194 -14.10 6.91 27.19
N ASP A 195 -15.11 7.31 26.41
CA ASP A 195 -15.76 6.43 25.45
C ASP A 195 -14.80 6.03 24.32
N VAL A 196 -14.00 6.99 23.84
CA VAL A 196 -12.98 6.75 22.82
C VAL A 196 -11.91 5.81 23.35
N GLU A 197 -11.36 6.08 24.54
CA GLU A 197 -10.35 5.23 25.18
C GLU A 197 -10.86 3.80 25.40
N LYS A 198 -12.13 3.67 25.83
CA LYS A 198 -12.78 2.38 25.97
C LYS A 198 -12.82 1.64 24.63
N VAL A 199 -13.33 2.27 23.56
CA VAL A 199 -13.38 1.62 22.24
C VAL A 199 -11.98 1.24 21.76
N VAL A 200 -11.01 2.14 21.88
CA VAL A 200 -9.62 1.90 21.45
C VAL A 200 -8.96 0.78 22.26
N SER A 201 -9.22 0.67 23.56
CA SER A 201 -8.72 -0.44 24.39
C SER A 201 -9.34 -1.78 24.02
N GLU A 202 -10.60 -1.79 23.57
CA GLU A 202 -11.28 -3.00 23.09
C GLU A 202 -10.76 -3.48 21.72
N LEU A 203 -10.00 -2.66 20.99
CA LEU A 203 -9.28 -3.06 19.77
C LEU A 203 -7.97 -3.82 20.07
N ALA A 204 -7.75 -4.22 21.32
CA ALA A 204 -6.60 -5.01 21.76
C ALA A 204 -6.42 -6.31 20.94
N PRO A 205 -5.19 -6.87 20.90
CA PRO A 205 -4.83 -8.01 20.06
C PRO A 205 -5.72 -9.26 20.21
N GLU A 206 -6.49 -9.37 21.29
CA GLU A 206 -7.41 -10.49 21.56
C GLU A 206 -8.78 -10.37 20.86
N LYS A 207 -9.12 -9.19 20.31
CA LYS A 207 -10.34 -8.94 19.51
C LYS A 207 -9.93 -8.42 18.13
N PRO A 208 -9.45 -9.31 17.25
CA PRO A 208 -8.78 -8.90 16.03
C PRO A 208 -9.70 -8.12 15.10
N LEU A 209 -9.19 -6.99 14.64
CA LEU A 209 -9.76 -6.22 13.54
C LEU A 209 -9.79 -7.07 12.25
N LYS A 210 -10.70 -6.76 11.32
CA LYS A 210 -10.70 -7.43 10.02
C LYS A 210 -9.50 -6.98 9.21
N SER A 211 -8.77 -7.96 8.67
CA SER A 211 -7.71 -7.68 7.69
C SER A 211 -8.31 -7.28 6.35
N VAL A 212 -7.82 -6.19 5.77
CA VAL A 212 -8.12 -5.75 4.40
C VAL A 212 -6.93 -5.97 3.45
N SER A 213 -5.90 -6.70 3.92
CA SER A 213 -4.72 -7.01 3.11
C SER A 213 -5.02 -8.12 2.11
N PHE A 214 -4.65 -7.89 0.85
CA PHE A 214 -4.73 -8.90 -0.20
C PHE A 214 -3.64 -9.96 -0.08
N LEU A 215 -2.58 -9.68 0.70
CA LEU A 215 -1.39 -10.53 0.81
C LEU A 215 -1.40 -11.37 2.10
N ALA A 216 -1.80 -10.78 3.23
CA ALA A 216 -1.68 -11.40 4.55
C ALA A 216 -3.01 -11.42 5.30
N ASN A 217 -3.20 -12.40 6.19
CA ASN A 217 -4.41 -12.50 7.04
C ASN A 217 -4.35 -11.71 8.33
N ASP A 218 -3.19 -11.14 8.63
CA ASP A 218 -2.96 -10.51 9.91
C ASP A 218 -3.82 -9.26 10.04
N PRO A 219 -4.55 -9.11 11.17
CA PRO A 219 -5.21 -7.87 11.53
C PRO A 219 -4.20 -6.71 11.56
N PRO A 220 -4.61 -5.48 11.22
CA PRO A 220 -3.75 -4.32 11.39
C PRO A 220 -3.38 -4.15 12.88
N ALA A 221 -2.10 -3.98 13.14
CA ALA A 221 -1.63 -3.60 14.47
C ALA A 221 -1.99 -2.14 14.75
N ARG A 222 -2.39 -1.85 16.00
CA ARG A 222 -2.58 -0.46 16.46
C ARG A 222 -1.23 0.21 16.67
N ASN A 223 -1.09 1.43 16.15
CA ASN A 223 0.05 2.30 16.41
C ASN A 223 -0.41 3.74 16.71
N SER A 224 0.55 4.65 16.86
CA SER A 224 0.35 6.05 17.28
C SER A 224 -0.31 6.95 16.22
N TYR A 225 -0.34 6.55 14.96
CA TYR A 225 -0.83 7.38 13.85
C TYR A 225 -2.00 6.76 13.09
N ASN A 226 -2.23 5.46 13.24
CA ASN A 226 -3.24 4.75 12.46
C ASN A 226 -4.61 4.65 13.12
N VAL A 227 -4.80 5.15 14.34
CA VAL A 227 -6.12 5.22 15.00
C VAL A 227 -6.58 6.66 15.15
N PHE A 228 -7.79 6.97 14.67
CA PHE A 228 -8.37 8.31 14.82
C PHE A 228 -9.88 8.41 14.70
N LEU A 229 -10.44 9.55 15.11
CA LEU A 229 -11.85 9.85 14.91
C LEU A 229 -12.11 10.45 13.54
N ALA A 230 -13.18 10.01 12.88
CA ALA A 230 -13.65 10.55 11.61
C ALA A 230 -15.13 10.95 11.69
N GLY A 231 -15.46 12.09 11.09
CA GLY A 231 -16.80 12.65 11.00
C GLY A 231 -17.06 13.77 12.01
N PRO A 232 -18.30 14.29 12.03
CA PRO A 232 -18.69 15.34 12.96
C PRO A 232 -18.52 14.88 14.41
N SER A 233 -17.76 15.65 15.20
CA SER A 233 -17.51 15.34 16.61
C SER A 233 -17.32 16.62 17.41
N ASN A 234 -17.96 16.68 18.57
CA ASN A 234 -17.76 17.76 19.54
C ASN A 234 -16.49 17.55 20.39
N LEU A 235 -15.80 16.42 20.23
CA LEU A 235 -14.61 16.07 21.01
C LEU A 235 -13.31 16.70 20.48
N GLY A 236 -13.31 17.29 19.29
CA GLY A 236 -12.10 17.79 18.62
C GLY A 236 -11.10 18.52 19.52
N PRO A 237 -11.53 19.51 20.35
CA PRO A 237 -10.63 20.25 21.25
C PRO A 237 -10.05 19.44 22.42
N ASP A 238 -10.75 18.39 22.86
CA ASP A 238 -10.43 17.62 24.07
C ASP A 238 -9.67 16.31 23.78
N LEU A 239 -9.40 16.02 22.51
CA LEU A 239 -8.73 14.78 22.12
C LEU A 239 -7.21 14.88 22.36
N PRO A 240 -6.61 13.86 22.98
CA PRO A 240 -5.16 13.74 23.02
C PRO A 240 -4.58 13.80 21.61
N PRO A 241 -3.40 14.42 21.43
CA PRO A 241 -2.72 14.49 20.12
C PRO A 241 -2.51 13.12 19.46
N MET A 242 -2.45 12.04 20.25
CA MET A 242 -2.31 10.67 19.77
C MET A 242 -3.56 10.10 19.11
N ILE A 243 -4.76 10.58 19.44
CA ILE A 243 -6.01 10.05 18.86
C ILE A 243 -6.36 10.81 17.59
N GLY A 244 -6.20 12.13 17.57
CA GLY A 244 -6.54 13.02 16.45
C GLY A 244 -7.94 12.83 15.84
N HIS A 245 -8.28 13.72 14.92
CA HIS A 245 -9.64 13.89 14.42
C HIS A 245 -9.65 14.53 13.03
N VAL A 246 -10.52 14.01 12.16
CA VAL A 246 -10.86 14.62 10.87
C VAL A 246 -12.39 14.78 10.76
N ALA A 247 -12.86 16.00 10.50
CA ALA A 247 -14.28 16.33 10.46
C ALA A 247 -14.92 16.08 9.08
N THR A 248 -14.78 14.85 8.55
CA THR A 248 -15.33 14.45 7.24
C THR A 248 -15.87 13.03 7.26
N THR A 249 -16.83 12.74 6.38
CA THR A 249 -17.35 11.40 6.11
C THR A 249 -16.81 10.84 4.78
N SER A 250 -16.06 11.64 4.02
CA SER A 250 -15.42 11.23 2.77
C SER A 250 -14.29 10.26 3.05
N THR A 251 -14.37 9.05 2.48
CA THR A 251 -13.36 8.00 2.68
C THR A 251 -11.99 8.37 2.11
N SER A 252 -11.96 9.13 1.01
CA SER A 252 -10.70 9.60 0.43
C SER A 252 -10.00 10.59 1.35
N GLU A 253 -10.74 11.59 1.87
CA GLU A 253 -10.20 12.58 2.80
C GLU A 253 -9.77 11.97 4.13
N ILE A 254 -10.52 10.98 4.63
CA ILE A 254 -10.15 10.21 5.82
C ILE A 254 -8.80 9.51 5.60
N TYR A 255 -8.60 8.89 4.43
CA TYR A 255 -7.34 8.21 4.13
C TYR A 255 -6.20 9.20 3.89
N ASP A 256 -6.45 10.35 3.25
CA ASP A 256 -5.46 11.41 3.08
C ASP A 256 -4.99 11.97 4.44
N TYR A 257 -5.91 12.14 5.40
CA TYR A 257 -5.59 12.52 6.77
C TYR A 257 -4.69 11.47 7.47
N PHE A 258 -5.00 10.18 7.30
CA PHE A 258 -4.13 9.10 7.77
C PHE A 258 -2.73 9.20 7.15
N CYS A 259 -2.63 9.35 5.83
CA CYS A 259 -1.35 9.49 5.15
C CYS A 259 -0.54 10.65 5.72
N HIS A 260 -1.17 11.80 5.93
CA HIS A 260 -0.53 12.96 6.55
C HIS A 260 -0.01 12.65 7.97
N ARG A 261 -0.83 12.04 8.82
CA ARG A 261 -0.42 11.67 10.18
C ARG A 261 0.71 10.67 10.22
N ARG A 262 0.64 9.63 9.38
CA ARG A 262 1.73 8.66 9.22
C ARG A 262 3.01 9.39 8.87
N ASN A 263 2.95 10.28 7.87
CA ASN A 263 4.11 10.99 7.39
C ASN A 263 4.74 11.86 8.48
N SER A 264 3.93 12.63 9.21
CA SER A 264 4.38 13.44 10.35
C SER A 264 5.02 12.59 11.45
N TYR A 265 4.46 11.41 11.73
CA TYR A 265 5.05 10.45 12.67
C TYR A 265 6.42 9.95 12.19
N LEU A 266 6.52 9.55 10.92
CA LEU A 266 7.78 9.04 10.35
C LEU A 266 8.88 10.11 10.33
N ILE A 267 8.53 11.37 10.03
CA ILE A 267 9.46 12.50 10.12
C ILE A 267 9.96 12.68 11.56
N ALA A 268 9.07 12.61 12.55
CA ALA A 268 9.45 12.71 13.95
C ALA A 268 10.37 11.55 14.41
N GLU A 269 10.09 10.32 13.97
CA GLU A 269 10.96 9.16 14.25
C GLU A 269 12.33 9.28 13.58
N ALA A 270 12.38 9.75 12.33
CA ALA A 270 13.63 10.04 11.64
C ALA A 270 14.45 11.12 12.38
N GLY A 271 13.78 12.17 12.90
CA GLY A 271 14.40 13.20 13.73
C GLY A 271 15.03 12.64 15.01
N LYS A 272 14.37 11.69 15.68
CA LYS A 272 14.94 11.00 16.86
C LYS A 272 16.23 10.23 16.51
N LEU A 273 16.27 9.59 15.35
CA LEU A 273 17.49 8.90 14.89
C LEU A 273 18.63 9.88 14.61
N ILE A 274 18.33 11.02 13.99
CA ILE A 274 19.32 12.06 13.74
C ILE A 274 19.86 12.64 15.06
N ALA A 275 19.01 12.86 16.05
CA ALA A 275 19.44 13.29 17.38
C ALA A 275 20.37 12.25 18.06
N GLN A 276 20.11 10.96 17.85
CA GLN A 276 20.99 9.89 18.33
C GLN A 276 22.34 9.89 17.60
N LEU A 277 22.37 10.08 16.27
CA LEU A 277 23.60 10.27 15.50
C LEU A 277 24.43 11.43 16.07
N GLN A 278 23.81 12.60 16.26
CA GLN A 278 24.49 13.77 16.83
C GLN A 278 25.06 13.49 18.24
N THR A 279 24.31 12.74 19.06
CA THR A 279 24.75 12.33 20.40
C THR A 279 25.97 11.41 20.36
N ASP A 280 25.99 10.43 19.45
CA ASP A 280 27.12 9.52 19.28
C ASP A 280 28.37 10.28 18.82
N VAL A 281 28.23 11.17 17.84
CA VAL A 281 29.32 12.02 17.33
C VAL A 281 29.87 12.92 18.43
N ALA A 282 29.01 13.57 19.21
CA ALA A 282 29.42 14.43 20.33
C ALA A 282 30.18 13.66 21.43
N LYS A 283 29.95 12.35 21.55
CA LYS A 283 30.66 11.45 22.46
C LYS A 283 31.92 10.81 21.85
N ASN A 284 32.32 11.21 20.63
CA ASN A 284 33.40 10.58 19.86
C ASN A 284 33.21 9.06 19.68
N GLN A 285 31.96 8.61 19.57
CA GLN A 285 31.62 7.21 19.31
C GLN A 285 31.32 7.00 17.83
N THR A 286 31.75 5.87 17.26
CA THR A 286 31.33 5.45 15.91
C THR A 286 29.81 5.32 15.88
N PRO A 287 29.08 6.13 15.09
CA PRO A 287 27.62 6.16 15.16
C PRO A 287 26.97 4.81 14.81
N ILE A 288 25.88 4.47 15.49
CA ILE A 288 25.01 3.34 15.07
C ILE A 288 23.99 3.76 14.00
N ILE A 289 23.79 5.08 13.86
CA ILE A 289 22.92 5.71 12.87
C ILE A 289 23.80 6.41 11.83
N SER A 290 23.45 6.35 10.55
CA SER A 290 24.01 7.21 9.51
C SER A 290 22.89 7.91 8.73
N ALA A 291 23.20 9.08 8.16
CA ALA A 291 22.25 9.93 7.44
C ALA A 291 22.88 10.61 6.22
N GLY A 292 22.05 10.95 5.23
CA GLY A 292 22.39 11.83 4.10
C GLY A 292 23.23 11.25 2.98
N SER A 293 23.83 10.06 3.16
CA SER A 293 24.70 9.43 2.17
C SER A 293 24.07 8.19 1.54
N THR A 294 23.61 8.32 0.28
CA THR A 294 23.12 7.18 -0.52
C THR A 294 24.21 6.15 -0.80
N LYS A 295 25.49 6.59 -0.87
CA LYS A 295 26.66 5.71 -0.99
C LYS A 295 26.79 4.83 0.25
N GLU A 296 26.80 5.42 1.44
CA GLU A 296 26.88 4.67 2.69
C GLU A 296 25.68 3.75 2.90
N ALA A 297 24.47 4.22 2.58
CA ALA A 297 23.28 3.39 2.62
C ALA A 297 23.41 2.17 1.68
N THR A 298 23.97 2.37 0.49
CA THR A 298 24.23 1.27 -0.45
C THR A 298 25.28 0.29 0.09
N ILE A 299 26.35 0.78 0.71
CA ILE A 299 27.40 -0.05 1.34
C ILE A 299 26.79 -0.86 2.50
N ALA A 300 26.07 -0.20 3.41
CA ALA A 300 25.43 -0.85 4.54
C ALA A 300 24.42 -1.91 4.09
N TYR A 301 23.64 -1.62 3.06
CA TYR A 301 22.69 -2.56 2.48
C TYR A 301 23.38 -3.77 1.83
N LYS A 302 24.39 -3.56 0.96
CA LYS A 302 25.13 -4.65 0.31
C LYS A 302 25.84 -5.59 1.30
N ASN A 303 26.26 -5.05 2.44
CA ASN A 303 26.95 -5.81 3.47
C ASN A 303 25.98 -6.36 4.57
N ALA A 304 24.66 -6.27 4.37
CA ALA A 304 23.64 -6.72 5.31
C ALA A 304 23.77 -6.11 6.73
N LEU A 305 24.21 -4.86 6.79
CA LEU A 305 24.44 -4.12 8.04
C LEU A 305 23.24 -3.27 8.45
N MET A 306 22.36 -2.96 7.51
CA MET A 306 21.22 -2.07 7.70
C MET A 306 20.05 -2.80 8.35
N LYS A 307 19.57 -2.28 9.48
CA LYS A 307 18.42 -2.82 10.21
C LYS A 307 17.11 -2.16 9.76
N ARG A 308 17.08 -0.83 9.75
CA ARG A 308 15.92 -0.03 9.30
C ARG A 308 16.36 1.26 8.63
N VAL A 309 15.53 1.77 7.73
CA VAL A 309 15.79 2.99 6.97
C VAL A 309 14.55 3.85 6.81
N TYR A 310 14.70 5.15 7.04
CA TYR A 310 13.74 6.19 6.68
C TYR A 310 14.29 6.90 5.45
N VAL A 311 13.51 6.91 4.37
CA VAL A 311 13.95 7.41 3.08
C VAL A 311 12.83 8.19 2.41
N HIS A 312 13.18 9.28 1.76
CA HIS A 312 12.21 10.08 1.03
C HIS A 312 11.83 9.43 -0.32
N GLU A 313 10.57 9.59 -0.72
CA GLU A 313 10.01 8.97 -1.93
C GLU A 313 10.76 9.32 -3.24
N SER A 314 11.47 10.46 -3.26
CA SER A 314 12.32 10.85 -4.40
C SER A 314 13.46 9.86 -4.68
N MET A 315 13.85 9.02 -3.71
CA MET A 315 14.89 8.00 -3.88
C MET A 315 14.33 6.66 -4.39
N LYS A 316 13.38 6.72 -5.34
CA LYS A 316 12.59 5.58 -5.84
C LYS A 316 13.40 4.31 -6.13
N LYS A 317 14.53 4.43 -6.84
CA LYS A 317 15.39 3.27 -7.19
C LYS A 317 15.91 2.51 -5.96
N PHE A 318 16.23 3.22 -4.89
CA PHE A 318 16.67 2.60 -3.64
C PHE A 318 15.49 1.95 -2.91
N VAL A 319 14.35 2.65 -2.84
CA VAL A 319 13.11 2.14 -2.25
C VAL A 319 12.68 0.82 -2.90
N ASP A 320 12.60 0.78 -4.22
CA ASP A 320 12.16 -0.39 -4.98
C ASP A 320 13.06 -1.61 -4.71
N ARG A 321 14.38 -1.38 -4.67
CA ARG A 321 15.37 -2.43 -4.39
C ARG A 321 15.27 -2.96 -2.95
N VAL A 322 15.15 -2.07 -1.96
CA VAL A 322 15.05 -2.52 -0.57
C VAL A 322 13.74 -3.28 -0.33
N ARG A 323 12.64 -2.84 -0.96
CA ARG A 323 11.34 -3.51 -0.89
C ARG A 323 11.36 -4.91 -1.54
N SER A 324 12.08 -5.10 -2.65
CA SER A 324 12.13 -6.40 -3.33
C SER A 324 12.79 -7.49 -2.49
N ASP A 325 13.83 -7.13 -1.75
CA ASP A 325 14.64 -8.12 -1.01
C ASP A 325 14.06 -8.43 0.38
N GLY A 326 13.26 -7.50 0.94
CA GLY A 326 12.54 -7.70 2.20
C GLY A 326 13.43 -7.85 3.45
N GLN A 327 14.72 -7.55 3.34
CA GLN A 327 15.71 -7.75 4.42
C GLN A 327 15.81 -6.59 5.41
N VAL A 328 15.33 -5.40 5.02
CA VAL A 328 15.46 -4.17 5.81
C VAL A 328 14.06 -3.59 6.06
N GLU A 329 13.82 -3.14 7.28
CA GLU A 329 12.61 -2.41 7.61
C GLU A 329 12.67 -1.00 6.96
N ILE A 330 11.84 -0.77 5.94
CA ILE A 330 11.85 0.47 5.16
C ILE A 330 10.61 1.32 5.45
N PHE A 331 10.85 2.59 5.76
CA PHE A 331 9.84 3.62 5.94
C PHE A 331 10.01 4.71 4.89
N VAL A 332 9.00 4.86 4.04
CA VAL A 332 9.02 5.89 2.97
C VAL A 332 8.27 7.12 3.45
N ILE A 333 8.97 8.26 3.45
CA ILE A 333 8.42 9.57 3.78
C ILE A 333 8.12 10.29 2.46
N ALA A 334 6.89 10.78 2.32
CA ALA A 334 6.42 11.47 1.12
C ALA A 334 6.37 13.00 1.31
N GLY A 335 6.14 13.76 0.24
CA GLY A 335 5.85 15.19 0.33
C GLY A 335 7.02 16.07 0.80
N ASP A 336 6.74 17.32 1.12
CA ASP A 336 7.79 18.27 1.46
C ASP A 336 8.36 18.05 2.87
N VAL A 337 9.68 17.95 2.96
CA VAL A 337 10.45 17.68 4.18
C VAL A 337 11.53 18.72 4.45
N THR A 338 11.64 19.79 3.64
CA THR A 338 12.76 20.75 3.70
C THR A 338 12.93 21.42 5.05
N ASP A 339 11.81 21.64 5.76
CA ASP A 339 11.81 22.30 7.07
C ASP A 339 12.10 21.37 8.25
N SER A 340 12.22 20.06 7.99
CA SER A 340 12.50 19.05 9.02
C SER A 340 14.00 18.73 9.11
N ASP A 341 14.45 18.24 10.27
CA ASP A 341 15.81 17.70 10.42
C ASP A 341 16.06 16.56 9.43
N PHE A 342 15.05 15.73 9.15
CA PHE A 342 15.15 14.69 8.13
C PHE A 342 15.53 15.24 6.75
N GLY A 343 14.89 16.32 6.29
CA GLY A 343 15.23 16.98 5.03
C GLY A 343 16.63 17.61 5.06
N ARG A 344 16.98 18.30 6.15
CA ARG A 344 18.29 18.94 6.33
C ARG A 344 19.46 17.94 6.35
N PHE A 345 19.21 16.71 6.80
CA PHE A 345 20.16 15.60 6.80
C PHE A 345 20.06 14.74 5.53
N GLY A 346 19.61 15.31 4.40
CA GLY A 346 19.66 14.67 3.09
C GLY A 346 18.55 13.66 2.83
N SER A 347 17.45 13.71 3.60
CA SER A 347 16.23 12.94 3.34
C SER A 347 16.43 11.41 3.34
N LEU A 348 17.43 10.95 4.09
CA LEU A 348 17.79 9.54 4.26
C LEU A 348 18.45 9.37 5.63
N VAL A 349 17.93 8.47 6.47
CA VAL A 349 18.55 8.08 7.74
C VAL A 349 18.33 6.60 7.98
N PHE A 350 19.36 5.89 8.42
CA PHE A 350 19.29 4.44 8.65
C PHE A 350 20.04 4.01 9.90
N GLU A 351 19.55 2.94 10.51
CA GLU A 351 20.14 2.29 11.68
C GLU A 351 20.88 1.03 11.26
N LEU A 352 22.08 0.83 11.83
CA LEU A 352 22.90 -0.34 11.64
C LEU A 352 22.67 -1.37 12.76
N PHE A 353 22.93 -2.66 12.49
CA PHE A 353 22.91 -3.70 13.52
C PHE A 353 24.01 -3.51 14.58
N TYR A 354 25.13 -2.92 14.20
CA TYR A 354 26.26 -2.63 15.08
C TYR A 354 27.03 -1.40 14.59
N ARG A 355 27.80 -0.78 15.51
CA ARG A 355 28.66 0.36 15.19
C ARG A 355 29.79 -0.10 14.28
N VAL A 356 29.90 0.50 13.10
CA VAL A 356 30.95 0.20 12.12
C VAL A 356 31.24 1.42 11.27
N ASP A 357 32.50 1.62 10.91
CA ASP A 357 32.91 2.65 9.98
C ASP A 357 32.67 2.19 8.53
N LEU A 358 31.60 2.69 7.92
CA LEU A 358 31.20 2.34 6.55
C LEU A 358 32.23 2.78 5.50
N THR A 359 33.12 3.74 5.81
CA THR A 359 34.16 4.18 4.87
C THR A 359 35.23 3.11 4.63
N THR A 360 35.38 2.18 5.57
CA THR A 360 36.33 1.06 5.48
C THR A 360 35.82 -0.11 4.64
N LEU A 361 34.54 -0.10 4.26
CA LEU A 361 33.84 -1.19 3.57
C LEU A 361 33.48 -0.87 2.11
N GLY A 362 33.97 0.26 1.60
CA GLY A 362 33.55 0.86 0.33
C GLY A 362 34.41 0.50 -0.88
#